data_AF-A0A2J8TMJ6-F1
#
_entry.id   AF-A0A2J8TMJ6-F1
#
_cell.length_a   1.000
_cell.length_b   1.000
_cell.length_c   1.000
_cell.angle_alpha   90.00
_cell.angle_beta   90.00
_cell.angle_gamma   90.00
#
_symmetry.space_group_name_H-M   'P 1'
#
loop_
_entity.id
_entity.type
_entity.pdbx_description
1 polymer ?
#
loop_
_entity_poly.entity_id
_entity_poly.type
_entity_poly.pdbx_seq_one_letter_code
_entity_poly.pdbx_strand_id
1 'polypeptide(L)'
;MLVEIETAWSLSGYLLVCFSAGYFIHDTVDIVASGQTRASWEYLVHHIMAMGAFFSGIFWSSFVGGGVLTLLVEVSNIFLTIRMMMKINNAQDHLLYQVNKYVNLVMYFLFRLAPQAYLTHFFLRYVSQRTLGTFLLGILLMLDVMI
;
A
#
# COMPACT_ATOMS: atom_id res chain seq x y z
N MET A 1 8.85 21.86 -3.18
CA MET A 1 8.86 20.62 -2.40
C MET A 1 7.50 20.19 -1.86
N LEU A 2 6.78 20.94 -0.99
CA LEU A 2 5.43 20.48 -0.53
C LEU A 2 4.36 20.45 -1.64
N VAL A 3 4.44 21.39 -2.59
CA VAL A 3 3.54 21.46 -3.75
C VAL A 3 3.79 20.31 -4.75
N GLU A 4 4.99 19.72 -4.76
CA GLU A 4 5.41 18.79 -5.82
C GLU A 4 4.65 17.46 -5.80
N ILE A 5 4.33 16.89 -4.64
CA ILE A 5 3.59 15.61 -4.56
C ILE A 5 2.09 15.79 -4.82
N GLU A 6 1.53 16.92 -4.37
CA GLU A 6 0.13 17.26 -4.63
C GLU A 6 -0.12 17.42 -6.14
N THR A 7 0.80 18.11 -6.83
CA THR A 7 0.76 18.29 -8.30
C THR A 7 1.51 17.20 -9.08
N ALA A 8 2.13 16.22 -8.40
CA ALA A 8 2.83 15.11 -9.05
C ALA A 8 1.79 14.20 -9.69
N TRP A 9 1.45 14.57 -10.92
CA TRP A 9 0.52 13.87 -11.76
C TRP A 9 1.26 13.41 -13.01
N SER A 10 1.16 12.13 -13.32
CA SER A 10 1.59 11.56 -14.59
C SER A 10 0.48 10.65 -15.10
N LEU A 11 0.33 10.57 -16.42
CA LEU A 11 -0.67 9.69 -17.03
C LEU A 11 -0.46 8.23 -16.59
N SER A 12 0.81 7.78 -16.54
CA SER A 12 1.17 6.44 -16.08
C SER A 12 0.82 6.21 -14.61
N GLY A 13 1.11 7.18 -13.73
CA GLY A 13 0.76 7.09 -12.30
C GLY A 13 -0.74 7.07 -12.07
N TYR A 14 -1.50 7.89 -12.81
CA TYR A 14 -2.96 7.90 -12.73
C TYR A 14 -3.56 6.58 -13.21
N LEU A 15 -3.11 6.05 -14.36
CA LEU A 15 -3.56 4.75 -14.86
C LEU A 15 -3.19 3.61 -13.92
N LEU A 16 -2.00 3.67 -13.29
CA LEU A 16 -1.59 2.69 -12.28
C LEU A 16 -2.53 2.73 -11.07
N VAL A 17 -2.84 3.90 -10.51
CA VAL A 17 -3.76 4.04 -9.38
C VAL A 17 -5.16 3.55 -9.76
N CYS A 18 -5.66 3.84 -10.97
CA CYS A 18 -6.94 3.33 -11.45
C CYS A 18 -6.94 1.79 -11.58
N PHE A 19 -5.88 1.21 -12.15
CA PHE A 19 -5.75 -0.24 -12.28
C PHE A 19 -5.67 -0.92 -10.90
N SER A 20 -4.87 -0.36 -9.99
CA SER A 20 -4.77 -0.84 -8.61
C SER A 20 -6.09 -0.70 -7.86
N ALA A 21 -6.85 0.38 -8.04
CA ALA A 21 -8.19 0.49 -7.45
C ALA A 21 -9.11 -0.64 -7.93
N GLY A 22 -9.09 -0.97 -9.22
CA GLY A 22 -9.83 -2.13 -9.77
C GLY A 22 -9.41 -3.46 -9.15
N TYR A 23 -8.11 -3.66 -8.96
CA TYR A 23 -7.55 -4.85 -8.30
C TYR A 23 -8.01 -4.96 -6.83
N PHE A 24 -7.94 -3.88 -6.06
CA PHE A 24 -8.37 -3.87 -4.65
C PHE A 24 -9.89 -4.14 -4.51
N ILE A 25 -10.71 -3.66 -5.45
CA ILE A 25 -12.13 -3.99 -5.51
C ILE A 25 -12.31 -5.49 -5.75
N HIS A 26 -11.60 -6.06 -6.72
CA HIS A 26 -11.67 -7.47 -7.03
C HIS A 26 -11.31 -8.35 -5.82
N ASP A 27 -10.20 -8.07 -5.15
CA ASP A 27 -9.76 -8.80 -3.96
C ASP A 27 -10.76 -8.68 -2.81
N THR A 28 -11.35 -7.49 -2.63
CA THR A 28 -12.43 -7.28 -1.65
C THR A 28 -13.65 -8.15 -1.96
N VAL A 29 -14.07 -8.19 -3.23
CA VAL A 29 -15.21 -9.02 -3.67
C VAL A 29 -14.91 -10.50 -3.49
N ASP A 30 -13.70 -10.96 -3.78
CA ASP A 30 -13.29 -12.35 -3.61
C ASP A 30 -13.32 -12.80 -2.14
N ILE A 31 -12.82 -11.97 -1.21
CA ILE A 31 -12.89 -12.25 0.23
C ILE A 31 -14.34 -12.34 0.72
N VAL A 32 -15.22 -11.46 0.23
CA VAL A 32 -16.64 -11.46 0.61
C VAL A 32 -17.37 -12.66 0.00
N ALA A 33 -17.14 -12.95 -1.27
CA ALA A 33 -17.79 -14.04 -2.00
C ALA A 33 -17.36 -15.43 -1.49
N SER A 34 -16.10 -15.56 -1.05
CA SER A 34 -15.57 -16.79 -0.46
C SER A 34 -16.06 -17.06 0.97
N GLY A 35 -16.84 -16.14 1.56
CA GLY A 35 -17.39 -16.26 2.91
C GLY A 35 -16.34 -16.14 4.02
N GLN A 36 -15.11 -15.72 3.69
CA GLN A 36 -14.01 -15.56 4.65
C GLN A 36 -13.99 -14.20 5.34
N THR A 37 -15.02 -13.39 5.17
CA THR A 37 -15.13 -12.02 5.70
C THR A 37 -14.81 -11.90 7.20
N ARG A 38 -15.24 -12.86 8.02
CA ARG A 38 -14.97 -12.84 9.46
C ARG A 38 -13.53 -13.21 9.81
N ALA A 39 -12.91 -14.10 9.03
CA ALA A 39 -11.53 -14.53 9.24
C ALA A 39 -10.54 -13.47 8.75
N SER A 40 -10.92 -12.71 7.73
CA SER A 40 -10.07 -11.71 7.06
C SER A 40 -10.56 -10.27 7.29
N TRP A 41 -11.24 -10.01 8.42
CA TRP A 41 -11.85 -8.71 8.69
C TRP A 41 -10.83 -7.56 8.70
N GLU A 42 -9.66 -7.78 9.27
CA GLU A 42 -8.56 -6.80 9.28
C GLU A 42 -8.11 -6.46 7.84
N TYR A 43 -7.92 -7.47 7.00
CA TYR A 43 -7.57 -7.29 5.59
C TYR A 43 -8.67 -6.56 4.80
N LEU A 44 -9.94 -6.81 5.12
CA LEU A 44 -11.07 -6.13 4.49
C LEU A 44 -11.10 -4.64 4.82
N VAL A 45 -10.91 -4.31 6.11
CA VAL A 45 -10.84 -2.92 6.57
C VAL A 45 -9.64 -2.20 5.92
N HIS A 46 -8.50 -2.88 5.83
CA HIS A 46 -7.32 -2.37 5.12
C HIS A 46 -7.65 -2.03 3.65
N HIS A 47 -8.26 -2.95 2.90
CA HIS A 47 -8.63 -2.69 1.51
C HIS A 47 -9.64 -1.54 1.35
N ILE A 48 -10.63 -1.44 2.24
CA ILE A 48 -11.61 -0.34 2.20
C ILE A 48 -10.93 1.01 2.42
N MET A 49 -10.02 1.11 3.40
CA MET A 49 -9.28 2.34 3.66
C MET A 49 -8.33 2.71 2.50
N ALA A 50 -7.61 1.73 1.95
CA ALA A 50 -6.76 1.92 0.78
C ALA A 50 -7.55 2.39 -0.46
N MET A 51 -8.72 1.80 -0.72
CA MET A 51 -9.64 2.25 -1.77
C MET A 51 -10.10 3.69 -1.54
N GLY A 52 -10.41 4.08 -0.29
CA GLY A 52 -10.76 5.45 0.06
C GLY A 52 -9.66 6.46 -0.31
N ALA A 53 -8.40 6.11 -0.07
CA ALA A 53 -7.26 6.92 -0.50
C ALA A 53 -7.16 6.99 -2.04
N PHE A 54 -7.24 5.87 -2.75
CA PHE A 54 -7.15 5.83 -4.22
C PHE A 54 -8.28 6.61 -4.90
N PHE A 55 -9.52 6.45 -4.45
CA PHE A 55 -10.65 7.20 -5.00
C PHE A 55 -10.50 8.70 -4.77
N SER A 56 -10.02 9.12 -3.61
CA SER A 56 -9.75 10.54 -3.37
C SER A 56 -8.72 11.10 -4.37
N GLY A 57 -7.67 10.33 -4.70
CA GLY A 57 -6.68 10.69 -5.69
C GLY A 57 -7.20 10.71 -7.13
N ILE A 58 -8.11 9.79 -7.47
CA ILE A 58 -8.74 9.70 -8.80
C ILE A 58 -9.71 10.88 -9.01
N PHE A 59 -10.65 11.08 -8.09
CA PHE A 59 -11.72 12.08 -8.24
C PHE A 59 -11.21 13.52 -8.14
N TRP A 60 -10.23 13.80 -7.25
CA TRP A 60 -9.65 15.14 -7.10
C TRP A 60 -8.39 15.35 -7.95
N SER A 61 -7.95 14.32 -8.70
CA SER A 61 -6.73 14.33 -9.54
C SER A 61 -5.49 14.88 -8.83
N SER A 62 -5.45 14.79 -7.50
CA SER A 62 -4.43 15.34 -6.62
C SER A 62 -3.85 14.22 -5.78
N PHE A 63 -2.58 14.31 -5.38
CA PHE A 63 -1.90 13.25 -4.62
C PHE A 63 -1.77 11.91 -5.36
N VAL A 64 -1.85 11.89 -6.69
CA VAL A 64 -1.63 10.68 -7.50
C VAL A 64 -0.23 10.09 -7.24
N GLY A 65 0.80 10.95 -7.14
CA GLY A 65 2.14 10.52 -6.73
C GLY A 65 2.17 9.90 -5.32
N GLY A 66 1.35 10.40 -4.39
CA GLY A 66 1.17 9.80 -3.07
C GLY A 66 0.56 8.40 -3.15
N GLY A 67 -0.47 8.21 -3.99
CA GLY A 67 -1.06 6.90 -4.27
C GLY A 67 -0.05 5.90 -4.85
N VAL A 68 0.79 6.34 -5.79
CA VAL A 68 1.88 5.50 -6.34
C VAL A 68 2.89 5.13 -5.25
N LEU A 69 3.28 6.07 -4.38
CA LEU A 69 4.19 5.79 -3.27
C LEU A 69 3.59 4.80 -2.26
N THR A 70 2.29 4.87 -1.98
CA THR A 70 1.62 3.87 -1.13
C THR A 70 1.61 2.48 -1.77
N LEU A 71 1.52 2.38 -3.10
CA LEU A 71 1.54 1.10 -3.82
C LEU A 71 2.90 0.41 -3.82
N LEU A 72 4.00 1.12 -3.52
CA LEU A 72 5.32 0.50 -3.42
C LEU A 72 5.36 -0.61 -2.36
N VAL A 73 4.50 -0.54 -1.34
CA VAL A 73 4.39 -1.58 -0.31
C VAL A 73 4.12 -2.97 -0.91
N GLU A 74 3.37 -3.03 -2.01
CA GLU A 74 3.04 -4.28 -2.68
C GLU A 74 4.26 -4.97 -3.31
N VAL A 75 5.28 -4.19 -3.70
CA VAL A 75 6.54 -4.75 -4.20
C VAL A 75 7.25 -5.53 -3.08
N SER A 76 7.21 -5.03 -1.85
CA SER A 76 7.77 -5.76 -0.70
C SER A 76 6.97 -7.03 -0.37
N ASN A 77 5.65 -7.03 -0.62
CA ASN A 77 4.77 -8.16 -0.36
C ASN A 77 5.07 -9.37 -1.26
N ILE A 78 5.58 -9.16 -2.48
CA ILE A 78 5.97 -10.26 -3.39
C ILE A 78 7.01 -11.17 -2.71
N PHE A 79 8.06 -10.59 -2.12
CA PHE A 79 9.13 -11.35 -1.47
C PHE A 79 8.64 -12.02 -0.17
N LEU A 80 7.69 -11.39 0.52
CA LEU A 80 7.05 -11.96 1.69
C LEU A 80 6.21 -13.19 1.33
N THR A 81 5.40 -13.09 0.26
CA THR A 81 4.57 -14.18 -0.26
C THR A 81 5.43 -15.35 -0.72
N ILE A 82 6.51 -15.08 -1.46
CA ILE A 82 7.48 -16.12 -1.88
C ILE A 82 8.07 -16.82 -0.66
N ARG A 83 8.43 -16.07 0.39
CA ARG A 83 8.94 -16.64 1.65
C ARG A 83 7.90 -17.52 2.33
N MET A 84 6.65 -17.06 2.38
CA MET A 84 5.56 -17.77 3.02
C MET A 84 5.22 -19.06 2.28
N MET A 85 5.18 -19.03 0.94
CA MET A 85 4.99 -20.21 0.10
C MET A 85 6.11 -21.24 0.33
N MET A 86 7.37 -20.82 0.38
CA MET A 86 8.49 -21.72 0.70
C MET A 86 8.38 -22.31 2.10
N LYS A 87 7.88 -21.55 3.08
CA LYS A 87 7.66 -22.02 4.45
C LYS A 87 6.55 -23.07 4.50
N ILE A 88 5.44 -22.86 3.78
CA ILE A 88 4.34 -23.84 3.68
C ILE A 88 4.82 -25.14 3.01
N ASN A 89 5.73 -25.03 2.04
CA ASN A 89 6.34 -26.19 1.38
C ASN A 89 7.51 -26.83 2.15
N ASN A 90 7.74 -26.46 3.42
CA ASN A 90 8.87 -26.93 4.24
C ASN A 90 10.26 -26.77 3.58
N ALA A 91 10.43 -25.84 2.63
CA ALA A 91 11.66 -25.64 1.86
C ALA A 91 12.64 -24.68 2.57
N GLN A 92 12.65 -24.67 3.91
CA GLN A 92 13.40 -23.68 4.70
C GLN A 92 14.93 -23.89 4.65
N ASP A 93 15.36 -25.12 4.38
CA ASP A 93 16.78 -25.49 4.32
C ASP A 93 17.42 -25.15 2.97
N HIS A 94 16.62 -24.77 1.96
CA HIS A 94 17.14 -24.36 0.66
C HIS A 94 17.83 -23.00 0.73
N LEU A 95 18.94 -22.88 -0.01
CA LEU A 95 19.66 -21.61 -0.20
C LEU A 95 18.74 -20.47 -0.68
N LEU A 96 17.73 -20.80 -1.50
CA LEU A 96 16.73 -19.85 -1.99
C LEU A 96 15.93 -19.21 -0.84
N TYR A 97 15.59 -19.97 0.20
CA TYR A 97 14.88 -19.43 1.37
C TYR A 97 15.78 -18.45 2.15
N GLN A 98 17.07 -18.78 2.31
CA GLN A 98 18.02 -17.89 2.98
C GLN A 98 18.25 -16.59 2.18
N VAL A 99 18.47 -16.69 0.87
CA VAL A 99 18.62 -15.50 0.01
C VAL A 99 17.35 -14.65 0.06
N ASN A 100 16.17 -15.27 -0.10
CA ASN A 100 14.91 -14.55 -0.06
C ASN A 100 14.65 -13.88 1.29
N LYS A 101 15.11 -14.46 2.41
CA LYS A 101 15.02 -13.81 3.73
C LYS A 101 15.74 -12.46 3.75
N TYR A 102 16.96 -12.38 3.21
CA TYR A 102 17.72 -11.13 3.16
C TYR A 102 17.17 -10.15 2.13
N VAL A 103 16.78 -10.65 0.95
CA VAL A 103 16.13 -9.81 -0.08
C VAL A 103 14.83 -9.21 0.45
N ASN A 104 13.98 -10.02 1.09
CA ASN A 104 12.75 -9.55 1.73
C ASN A 104 13.01 -8.42 2.74
N LEU A 105 14.08 -8.53 3.54
CA LEU A 105 14.44 -7.48 4.49
C LEU A 105 14.84 -6.18 3.79
N VAL A 106 15.67 -6.26 2.76
CA VAL A 106 16.08 -5.08 1.97
C VAL A 106 14.86 -4.44 1.31
N MET A 107 14.00 -5.25 0.69
CA MET A 107 12.79 -4.77 0.01
C MET A 107 11.80 -4.15 0.99
N TYR A 108 11.68 -4.69 2.20
CA TYR A 108 10.88 -4.10 3.28
C TYR A 108 11.36 -2.68 3.62
N PHE A 109 12.66 -2.45 3.77
CA PHE A 109 13.16 -1.12 4.08
C PHE A 109 12.97 -0.13 2.92
N LEU A 110 13.26 -0.57 1.68
CA LEU A 110 13.25 0.30 0.52
C LEU A 110 11.86 0.64 0.00
N PHE A 111 10.95 -0.33 -0.03
CA PHE A 111 9.66 -0.22 -0.71
C PHE A 111 8.48 -0.07 0.23
N ARG A 112 8.68 -0.29 1.54
CA ARG A 112 7.63 -0.16 2.54
C ARG A 112 7.98 0.90 3.57
N LEU A 113 9.03 0.69 4.38
CA LEU A 113 9.32 1.62 5.47
C LEU A 113 9.70 3.02 4.99
N ALA A 114 10.60 3.14 4.00
CA ALA A 114 11.04 4.44 3.52
C ALA A 114 9.92 5.25 2.84
N PRO A 115 9.11 4.69 1.90
CA PRO A 115 7.99 5.41 1.30
C PRO A 115 6.91 5.81 2.32
N GLN A 116 6.57 4.92 3.27
CA GLN A 116 5.58 5.23 4.32
C GLN A 116 6.08 6.33 5.25
N ALA A 117 7.32 6.26 5.72
CA ALA A 117 7.91 7.30 6.57
C ALA A 117 7.95 8.66 5.86
N TYR A 118 8.28 8.66 4.56
CA TYR A 118 8.29 9.87 3.74
C TYR A 118 6.88 10.48 3.60
N LEU A 119 5.88 9.66 3.28
CA LEU A 119 4.49 10.11 3.16
C LEU A 119 3.93 10.62 4.48
N THR A 120 4.17 9.92 5.58
CA THR A 120 3.74 10.34 6.93
C THR A 120 4.36 11.68 7.30
N HIS A 121 5.67 11.86 7.06
CA HIS A 121 6.33 13.14 7.28
C HIS A 121 5.76 14.26 6.40
N PHE A 122 5.46 13.96 5.14
CA PHE A 122 4.87 14.91 4.20
C PHE A 122 3.48 15.37 4.65
N PHE A 123 2.59 14.42 4.94
CA PHE A 123 1.22 14.74 5.35
C PHE A 123 1.17 15.43 6.71
N LEU A 124 2.06 15.11 7.66
CA LEU A 124 2.17 15.83 8.93
C LEU A 124 2.50 17.32 8.73
N ARG A 125 3.33 17.67 7.74
CA ARG A 125 3.62 19.06 7.39
C ARG A 125 2.49 19.74 6.61
N TYR A 126 1.68 18.95 5.90
CA TYR A 126 0.57 19.44 5.08
C TYR A 126 -0.78 19.51 5.82
N VAL A 127 -0.86 18.90 7.01
CA VAL A 127 -2.06 18.79 7.87
C VAL A 127 -2.68 20.14 8.22
N SER A 128 -1.88 21.20 8.39
CA SER A 128 -2.39 22.50 8.81
C SER A 128 -3.10 23.29 7.71
N GLN A 129 -3.01 22.86 6.45
CA GLN A 129 -3.45 23.65 5.31
C GLN A 129 -4.71 23.12 4.61
N ARG A 130 -5.07 21.83 4.74
CA ARG A 130 -6.18 21.21 3.99
C ARG A 130 -6.83 20.03 4.72
N THR A 131 -8.17 19.99 4.72
CA THR A 131 -8.98 18.88 5.24
C THR A 131 -8.76 17.55 4.50
N LEU A 132 -8.35 17.58 3.23
CA LEU A 132 -8.03 16.35 2.48
C LEU A 132 -6.70 15.72 2.93
N GLY A 133 -5.70 16.53 3.26
CA GLY A 133 -4.41 16.04 3.75
C GLY A 133 -4.50 15.40 5.13
N THR A 134 -5.35 15.93 6.02
CA THR A 134 -5.64 15.33 7.33
C THR A 134 -6.37 14.00 7.19
N PHE A 135 -7.33 13.89 6.26
CA PHE A 135 -8.02 12.64 5.93
C PHE A 135 -7.05 11.58 5.41
N LEU A 136 -6.20 11.94 4.43
CA LEU A 136 -5.19 11.04 3.87
C LEU A 136 -4.14 10.61 4.89
N LEU A 137 -3.71 11.51 5.79
CA LEU A 137 -2.83 11.15 6.91
C LEU A 137 -3.48 10.13 7.83
N GLY A 138 -4.76 10.34 8.19
CA GLY A 138 -5.49 9.43 9.05
C GLY A 138 -5.58 8.03 8.46
N ILE A 139 -5.87 7.93 7.16
CA ILE A 139 -5.86 6.67 6.44
C ILE A 139 -4.46 6.05 6.45
N LEU A 140 -3.42 6.81 6.11
CA LEU A 140 -2.04 6.31 6.05
C LEU A 140 -1.59 5.73 7.40
N LEU A 141 -1.83 6.45 8.51
CA LEU A 141 -1.47 5.98 9.84
C LEU A 141 -2.23 4.71 10.24
N MET A 142 -3.51 4.61 9.89
CA MET A 142 -4.31 3.41 10.16
C MET A 142 -3.81 2.22 9.33
N LEU A 143 -3.47 2.46 8.06
CA LEU A 143 -2.85 1.43 7.21
C LEU A 143 -1.51 0.98 7.78
N ASP A 144 -0.65 1.89 8.23
CA ASP A 144 0.66 1.57 8.79
C ASP A 144 0.58 0.76 10.10
N VAL A 145 -0.46 0.95 10.90
CA VAL A 145 -0.68 0.19 12.16
C VAL A 145 -1.19 -1.22 11.90
N MET A 146 -1.91 -1.44 10.79
CA MET A 146 -2.55 -2.71 10.48
C MET A 146 -1.62 -3.74 9.81
N ILE A 147 -0.37 -3.38 9.49
CA ILE A 147 0.57 -4.25 8.76
C ILE A 147 1.85 -4.48 9.57
#